data_AF-A0A2T7P1D2-F1
#
_entry.id   AF-A0A2T7P1D2-F1
#
_cell.length_a   1.000
_cell.length_b   1.000
_cell.length_c   1.000
_cell.angle_alpha   90.00
_cell.angle_beta   90.00
_cell.angle_gamma   90.00
#
_symmetry.space_group_name_H-M   'P 1'
#
loop_
_entity.id
_entity.type
_entity.pdbx_description
1 polymer ?
#
loop_
_entity_poly.entity_id
_entity_poly.type
_entity_poly.pdbx_seq_one_letter_code
_entity_poly.pdbx_strand_id
1 'polypeptide(L)'
;MDLHLLRQVLFDRPFEKSGAGWKRVADSLRCIEQFSTLEARRVRERTNLLIEQFKRTQNIQQAKSGEEEELTEKDHLLLEIIGIKESIENEEMGEKSQKKKKDEVEQRKRAVEIRAAAMESRKRKQSEDAAGPSSSSSEDVVPSSKKKKPNDLLLELVIKRQVEKREERLAELEIRRQELALEREKFEAASAERNAFLLLLHKFSEK
;
A
#
# COMPACT_ATOMS: atom_id res chain seq x y z
N MET A 1 -2.95 -14.23 36.12
CA MET A 1 -3.06 -14.85 34.78
C MET A 1 -2.37 -14.00 33.71
N ASP A 2 -2.91 -12.85 33.31
CA ASP A 2 -2.41 -12.10 32.14
C ASP A 2 -0.95 -11.63 32.23
N LEU A 3 -0.45 -11.26 33.41
CA LEU A 3 0.95 -10.85 33.58
C LEU A 3 1.95 -11.96 33.17
N HIS A 4 1.66 -13.22 33.51
CA HIS A 4 2.52 -14.35 33.17
C HIS A 4 2.51 -14.59 31.65
N LEU A 5 1.35 -14.45 31.03
CA LEU A 5 1.19 -14.53 29.58
C LEU A 5 2.04 -13.44 28.90
N LEU A 6 1.89 -12.17 29.31
CA LEU A 6 2.59 -11.05 28.67
C LEU A 6 4.11 -11.14 28.85
N ARG A 7 4.57 -11.51 30.05
CA ARG A 7 6.01 -11.77 30.30
C ARG A 7 6.54 -12.90 29.41
N GLN A 8 5.79 -13.99 29.26
CA GLN A 8 6.21 -15.10 28.40
C GLN A 8 6.23 -14.68 26.91
N VAL A 9 5.27 -13.88 26.47
CA VAL A 9 5.23 -13.34 25.10
C VAL A 9 6.43 -12.45 24.82
N LEU A 10 6.84 -11.61 25.78
CA LEU A 10 8.06 -10.80 25.65
C LEU A 10 9.34 -11.64 25.61
N PHE A 11 9.38 -12.73 26.37
CA PHE A 11 10.53 -13.62 26.40
C PHE A 11 10.68 -14.43 25.10
N ASP A 12 9.62 -15.10 24.65
CA ASP A 12 9.66 -16.00 23.49
C ASP A 12 9.55 -15.28 22.14
N ARG A 13 9.17 -14.00 22.17
CA ARG A 13 9.00 -13.09 21.03
C ARG A 13 8.34 -13.78 19.82
N PRO A 14 7.07 -14.17 19.95
CA PRO A 14 6.39 -14.95 18.91
C PRO A 14 6.16 -14.17 17.59
N PHE A 15 6.45 -12.87 17.59
CA PHE A 15 6.32 -11.97 16.44
C PHE A 15 7.55 -11.95 15.53
N GLU A 16 8.75 -12.28 16.04
CA GLU A 16 10.00 -12.04 15.30
C GLU A 16 10.16 -13.00 14.11
N LYS A 17 10.07 -14.33 14.26
CA LYS A 17 10.16 -15.28 13.13
C LYS A 17 9.42 -16.62 13.35
N SER A 18 8.71 -17.04 12.30
CA SER A 18 8.04 -18.34 12.10
C SER A 18 6.80 -18.62 12.97
N GLY A 19 5.74 -19.12 12.33
CA GLY A 19 4.43 -19.39 12.95
C GLY A 19 4.43 -20.34 14.16
N ALA A 20 5.58 -20.95 14.48
CA ALA A 20 5.78 -21.77 15.67
C ALA A 20 6.00 -20.97 16.97
N GLY A 21 6.24 -19.65 16.91
CA GLY A 21 6.49 -18.82 18.10
C GLY A 21 5.39 -18.92 19.17
N TRP A 22 4.12 -18.86 18.74
CA TRP A 22 2.97 -18.99 19.64
C TRP A 22 2.83 -20.38 20.26
N LYS A 23 3.35 -21.41 19.59
CA LYS A 23 3.36 -22.78 20.14
C LYS A 23 4.34 -22.88 21.29
N ARG A 24 5.53 -22.28 21.17
CA ARG A 24 6.51 -22.21 22.27
C ARG A 24 5.94 -21.47 23.48
N VAL A 25 5.28 -20.33 23.28
CA VAL A 25 4.62 -19.60 24.37
C VAL A 25 3.59 -20.49 25.09
N ALA A 26 2.76 -21.22 24.35
CA ALA A 26 1.78 -22.13 24.93
C ALA A 26 2.46 -23.28 25.70
N ASP A 27 3.49 -23.90 25.13
CA ASP A 27 4.23 -25.00 25.75
C ASP A 27 4.92 -24.55 27.05
N SER A 28 5.52 -23.35 27.07
CA SER A 28 6.13 -22.76 28.26
C SER A 28 5.11 -22.45 29.36
N LEU A 29 3.92 -21.98 29.00
CA LEU A 29 2.87 -21.65 29.97
C LEU A 29 2.20 -22.89 30.58
N ARG A 30 2.28 -24.07 29.94
CA ARG A 30 1.65 -25.31 30.45
C ARG A 30 2.20 -25.77 31.80
N CYS A 31 3.38 -25.32 32.21
CA CYS A 31 3.93 -25.61 33.54
C CYS A 31 3.12 -24.94 34.67
N ILE A 32 2.28 -23.97 34.35
CA ILE A 32 1.38 -23.30 35.28
C ILE A 32 -0.01 -23.97 35.17
N GLU A 33 -0.56 -24.41 36.30
CA GLU A 33 -1.83 -25.15 36.36
C GLU A 33 -2.99 -24.43 35.65
N GLN A 34 -3.04 -23.10 35.78
CA GLN A 34 -4.03 -22.21 35.14
C GLN A 34 -3.98 -22.20 33.60
N PHE A 35 -2.89 -22.70 33.01
CA PHE A 35 -2.61 -22.66 31.57
C PHE A 35 -2.36 -24.04 30.95
N SER A 36 -2.56 -25.10 31.73
CA SER A 36 -2.33 -26.50 31.33
C SER A 36 -3.04 -26.91 30.03
N THR A 37 -4.18 -26.29 29.70
CA THR A 37 -5.00 -26.59 28.51
C THR A 37 -4.91 -25.53 27.41
N LEU A 38 -4.00 -24.55 27.53
CA LEU A 38 -3.89 -23.51 26.52
C LEU A 38 -3.24 -24.01 25.23
N GLU A 39 -3.91 -23.69 24.12
CA GLU A 39 -3.39 -23.85 22.78
C GLU A 39 -2.75 -22.54 22.28
N ALA A 40 -1.78 -22.67 21.37
CA ALA A 40 -1.10 -21.54 20.72
C ALA A 40 -2.08 -20.48 20.18
N ARG A 41 -3.21 -20.93 19.60
CA ARG A 41 -4.25 -20.05 19.08
C ARG A 41 -4.89 -19.20 20.19
N ARG A 42 -5.24 -19.81 21.32
CA ARG A 42 -5.89 -19.11 22.45
C ARG A 42 -4.95 -18.12 23.11
N VAL A 43 -3.66 -18.47 23.23
CA VAL A 43 -2.60 -17.57 23.73
C VAL A 43 -2.49 -16.33 22.84
N ARG A 44 -2.46 -16.52 21.51
CA ARG A 44 -2.43 -15.42 20.55
C ARG A 44 -3.67 -14.54 20.62
N GLU A 45 -4.86 -15.15 20.60
CA GLU A 45 -6.13 -14.42 20.68
C GLU A 45 -6.24 -13.62 21.97
N ARG A 46 -5.88 -14.21 23.12
CA ARG A 46 -5.87 -13.50 24.41
C ARG A 46 -4.90 -12.32 24.39
N THR A 47 -3.70 -12.50 23.86
CA THR A 47 -2.69 -11.43 23.78
C THR A 47 -3.19 -10.29 22.89
N ASN A 48 -3.77 -10.58 21.73
CA ASN A 48 -4.34 -9.56 20.85
C ASN A 48 -5.50 -8.80 21.51
N LEU A 49 -6.39 -9.51 22.21
CA LEU A 49 -7.47 -8.88 22.95
C LEU A 49 -6.97 -7.91 24.02
N LEU A 50 -5.90 -8.28 24.75
CA LEU A 50 -5.28 -7.41 25.75
C LEU A 50 -4.69 -6.15 25.12
N ILE A 51 -4.01 -6.29 23.97
CA ILE A 51 -3.47 -5.15 23.21
C ILE A 51 -4.60 -4.23 22.73
N GLU A 52 -5.68 -4.78 22.16
CA GLU A 52 -6.82 -3.98 21.70
C GLU A 52 -7.50 -3.24 22.85
N GLN A 53 -7.72 -3.91 23.98
CA GLN A 53 -8.30 -3.30 25.17
C GLN A 53 -7.43 -2.15 25.67
N PHE A 54 -6.12 -2.36 25.76
CA PHE A 54 -5.18 -1.32 26.19
C PHE A 54 -5.19 -0.11 25.24
N LYS A 55 -5.11 -0.33 23.93
CA LYS A 55 -5.19 0.77 22.94
C LYS A 55 -6.51 1.55 23.04
N ARG A 56 -7.63 0.86 23.27
CA ARG A 56 -8.94 1.53 23.49
C ARG A 56 -8.95 2.36 24.78
N THR A 57 -8.47 1.79 25.88
CA THR A 57 -8.41 2.48 27.18
C THR A 57 -7.52 3.72 27.08
N GLN A 58 -6.33 3.61 26.50
CA GLN A 58 -5.41 4.74 26.29
C GLN A 58 -6.03 5.85 25.44
N ASN A 59 -6.72 5.51 24.34
CA ASN A 59 -7.40 6.51 23.52
C ASN A 59 -8.55 7.21 24.27
N ILE A 60 -9.31 6.46 25.08
CA ILE A 60 -10.37 7.04 25.91
C ILE A 60 -9.80 7.95 27.00
N GLN A 61 -8.70 7.55 27.65
CA GLN A 61 -8.02 8.33 28.67
C GLN A 61 -7.48 9.63 28.08
N GLN A 62 -6.74 9.56 26.96
CA GLN A 62 -6.24 10.73 26.23
C GLN A 62 -7.36 11.69 25.78
N ALA A 63 -8.55 11.16 25.46
CA ALA A 63 -9.69 11.97 25.05
C ALA A 63 -10.46 12.61 26.22
N LYS A 64 -10.43 12.01 27.42
CA LYS A 64 -11.21 12.45 28.59
C LYS A 64 -10.40 13.28 29.59
N SER A 65 -9.10 13.03 29.68
CA SER A 65 -8.19 13.59 30.68
C SER A 65 -6.93 14.10 29.99
N GLY A 66 -6.53 15.33 30.30
CA GLY A 66 -5.19 15.83 29.98
C GLY A 66 -4.13 15.42 31.00
N GLU A 67 -4.50 14.63 32.01
CA GLU A 67 -3.61 14.13 33.06
C GLU A 67 -3.17 12.69 32.78
N GLU A 68 -1.88 12.46 32.96
CA GLU A 68 -1.18 11.18 32.79
C GLU A 68 -1.49 10.27 34.00
N GLU A 69 -2.29 9.22 33.79
CA GLU A 69 -2.49 8.18 34.80
C GLU A 69 -1.22 7.32 34.95
N GLU A 70 -0.94 6.88 36.19
CA GLU A 70 0.17 5.98 36.48
C GLU A 70 0.00 4.66 35.72
N LEU A 71 0.98 4.33 34.88
CA LEU A 71 1.01 3.08 34.13
C LEU A 71 1.23 1.90 35.09
N THR A 72 0.37 0.89 34.97
CA THR A 72 0.56 -0.34 35.73
C THR A 72 1.64 -1.22 35.08
N GLU A 73 2.15 -2.21 35.82
CA GLU A 73 3.10 -3.19 35.26
C GLU A 73 2.55 -3.86 33.99
N LYS A 74 1.25 -4.15 33.97
CA LYS A 74 0.57 -4.73 32.79
C LYS A 74 0.66 -3.80 31.59
N ASP A 75 0.52 -2.50 31.81
CA ASP A 75 0.55 -1.48 30.76
C ASP A 75 1.95 -1.35 30.18
N HIS A 76 2.99 -1.37 31.03
CA HIS A 76 4.38 -1.40 30.58
C HIS A 76 4.69 -2.60 29.70
N LEU A 77 4.26 -3.80 30.11
CA LEU A 77 4.45 -5.01 29.30
C LEU A 77 3.72 -4.92 27.96
N LEU A 78 2.52 -4.34 27.93
CA LEU A 78 1.75 -4.15 26.70
C LEU A 78 2.38 -3.12 25.77
N LEU A 79 2.89 -2.00 26.30
CA LEU A 79 3.62 -0.99 25.54
C LEU A 79 4.86 -1.58 24.88
N GLU A 80 5.63 -2.40 25.60
CA GLU A 80 6.81 -3.05 25.05
C GLU A 80 6.45 -4.05 23.94
N ILE A 81 5.42 -4.89 24.15
CA ILE A 81 4.92 -5.81 23.12
C ILE A 81 4.44 -5.06 21.88
N ILE A 82 3.73 -3.95 22.06
CA ILE A 82 3.26 -3.10 20.95
C ILE A 82 4.45 -2.53 20.18
N GLY A 83 5.44 -1.98 20.89
CA GLY A 83 6.65 -1.42 20.29
C GLY A 83 7.43 -2.45 19.47
N ILE A 84 7.60 -3.67 19.99
CA ILE A 84 8.25 -4.77 19.25
C ILE A 84 7.46 -5.12 17.99
N LYS A 85 6.14 -5.25 18.11
CA LYS A 85 5.26 -5.60 16.98
C LYS A 85 5.29 -4.54 15.88
N GLU A 86 5.26 -3.26 16.25
CA GLU A 86 5.33 -2.14 15.32
C GLU A 86 6.72 -2.02 14.68
N SER A 87 7.80 -2.28 15.42
CA SER A 87 9.16 -2.35 14.85
C SER A 87 9.27 -3.41 13.76
N ILE A 88 8.78 -4.63 14.04
CA ILE A 88 8.82 -5.74 13.08
C ILE A 88 7.96 -5.42 11.85
N GLU A 89 6.74 -4.87 12.04
CA GLU A 89 5.88 -4.47 10.93
C GLU A 89 6.53 -3.40 10.05
N ASN A 90 7.23 -2.44 10.66
CA ASN A 90 7.95 -1.39 9.94
C ASN A 90 9.16 -1.93 9.16
N GLU A 91 9.93 -2.85 9.76
CA GLU A 91 11.04 -3.54 9.09
C GLU A 91 10.54 -4.33 7.88
N GLU A 92 9.48 -5.12 8.04
CA GLU A 92 8.89 -5.89 6.93
C GLU A 92 8.37 -4.99 5.79
N MET A 93 7.76 -3.84 6.13
CA MET A 93 7.32 -2.87 5.12
C MET A 93 8.50 -2.23 4.38
N GLY A 94 9.58 -1.95 5.10
CA GLY A 94 10.84 -1.46 4.53
C GLY A 94 11.44 -2.45 3.54
N GLU A 95 11.56 -3.72 3.93
CA GLU A 95 12.07 -4.80 3.07
C GLU A 95 11.20 -5.02 1.83
N LYS A 96 9.87 -5.06 1.99
CA LYS A 96 8.92 -5.19 0.86
C LYS A 96 9.05 -4.01 -0.11
N SER A 97 9.25 -2.80 0.40
CA SER A 97 9.44 -1.59 -0.41
C SER A 97 10.78 -1.59 -1.15
N GLN A 98 11.86 -2.02 -0.50
CA GLN A 98 13.16 -2.17 -1.14
C GLN A 98 13.13 -3.24 -2.24
N LYS A 99 12.48 -4.38 -1.98
CA LYS A 99 12.31 -5.45 -2.96
C LYS A 99 11.53 -4.96 -4.19
N LYS A 100 10.42 -4.25 -3.99
CA LYS A 100 9.66 -3.63 -5.10
C LYS A 100 10.49 -2.66 -5.93
N LYS A 101 11.28 -1.79 -5.29
CA LYS A 101 12.18 -0.87 -6.00
C LYS A 101 13.24 -1.61 -6.82
N LYS A 102 13.80 -2.69 -6.27
CA LYS A 102 14.78 -3.54 -6.97
C LYS A 102 14.14 -4.21 -8.19
N ASP A 103 12.95 -4.77 -8.03
CA ASP A 103 12.20 -5.42 -9.11
C ASP A 103 11.84 -4.42 -10.23
N GLU A 104 11.45 -3.19 -9.88
CA GLU A 104 11.15 -2.13 -10.85
C GLU A 104 12.39 -1.70 -11.66
N VAL A 105 13.53 -1.54 -10.99
CA VAL A 105 14.80 -1.23 -11.67
C VAL A 105 15.21 -2.35 -12.62
N GLU A 106 15.04 -3.61 -12.20
CA GLU A 106 15.38 -4.76 -13.05
C GLU A 106 14.44 -4.87 -14.26
N GLN A 107 13.14 -4.65 -14.08
CA GLN A 107 12.17 -4.59 -15.18
C GLN A 107 12.50 -3.48 -16.18
N ARG A 108 12.90 -2.30 -15.69
CA ARG A 108 13.31 -1.18 -16.54
C ARG A 108 14.56 -1.52 -17.36
N LYS A 109 15.55 -2.17 -16.77
CA LYS A 109 16.75 -2.63 -17.50
C LYS A 109 16.41 -3.63 -18.61
N ARG A 110 15.62 -4.66 -18.28
CA ARG A 110 15.15 -5.65 -19.27
C ARG A 110 14.38 -4.99 -20.41
N ALA A 111 13.52 -4.01 -20.13
CA ALA A 111 12.79 -3.29 -21.17
C ALA A 111 13.71 -2.51 -22.13
N VAL A 112 14.78 -1.90 -21.61
CA VAL A 112 15.79 -1.21 -22.43
C VAL A 112 16.56 -2.20 -23.30
N GLU A 113 16.97 -3.33 -22.76
CA GLU A 113 17.67 -4.39 -23.49
C GLU A 113 16.82 -4.95 -24.64
N ILE A 114 15.54 -5.23 -24.38
CA ILE A 114 14.59 -5.68 -25.41
C ILE A 114 14.45 -4.63 -26.52
N ARG A 115 14.34 -3.33 -26.17
CA ARG A 115 14.27 -2.25 -27.16
C ARG A 115 15.54 -2.18 -28.01
N ALA A 116 16.72 -2.30 -27.38
CA ALA A 116 17.99 -2.28 -28.09
C ALA A 116 18.10 -3.45 -29.08
N ALA A 117 17.78 -4.67 -28.64
CA ALA A 117 17.79 -5.86 -29.51
C ALA A 117 16.78 -5.75 -30.67
N ALA A 118 15.60 -5.16 -30.43
CA ALA A 118 14.60 -4.91 -31.48
C ALA A 118 15.07 -3.88 -32.52
N MET A 119 15.79 -2.84 -32.10
CA MET A 119 16.36 -1.83 -33.01
C MET A 119 17.53 -2.42 -33.83
N GLU A 120 18.36 -3.25 -33.21
CA GLU A 120 19.47 -3.89 -33.90
C GLU A 120 19.01 -4.93 -34.93
N SER A 121 18.02 -5.76 -34.59
CA SER A 121 17.41 -6.70 -35.55
C SER A 121 16.73 -6.00 -36.72
N ARG A 122 16.07 -4.86 -36.49
CA ARG A 122 15.52 -4.02 -37.58
C ARG A 122 16.61 -3.47 -38.50
N LYS A 123 17.74 -3.02 -37.94
CA LYS A 123 18.88 -2.52 -38.71
C LYS A 123 19.50 -3.60 -39.59
N ARG A 124 19.65 -4.84 -39.08
CA ARG A 124 20.16 -5.99 -39.86
C ARG A 124 19.25 -6.34 -41.04
N LYS A 125 17.93 -6.32 -40.83
CA LYS A 125 16.97 -6.62 -41.90
C LYS A 125 16.96 -5.56 -43.02
N GLN A 126 17.13 -4.28 -42.67
CA GLN A 126 17.26 -3.20 -43.67
C GLN A 126 18.56 -3.25 -44.48
N SER A 127 19.65 -3.79 -43.91
CA SER A 127 20.91 -3.96 -44.66
C SER A 127 20.91 -5.17 -45.60
N GLU A 128 20.08 -6.19 -45.33
CA GLU A 128 19.95 -7.36 -46.20
C GLU A 128 19.05 -7.09 -47.43
N ASP A 129 18.00 -6.27 -47.29
CA ASP A 129 17.12 -5.88 -48.42
C ASP A 129 17.76 -4.85 -49.38
N ALA A 130 18.89 -4.22 -49.02
CA ALA A 130 19.54 -3.17 -49.80
C ALA A 130 20.63 -3.68 -50.78
N ALA A 131 20.82 -5.00 -50.92
CA ALA A 131 21.89 -5.61 -51.71
C ALA A 131 21.42 -6.55 -52.86
N GLY A 132 20.28 -6.26 -53.53
CA GLY A 132 19.83 -6.66 -54.91
C GLY A 132 19.89 -8.14 -55.39
N PRO A 133 19.40 -8.51 -56.61
CA PRO A 133 18.54 -7.83 -57.60
C PRO A 133 17.26 -8.63 -58.03
N SER A 134 16.54 -8.10 -59.02
CA SER A 134 15.28 -8.56 -59.64
C SER A 134 15.14 -10.05 -60.04
N SER A 135 13.96 -10.64 -59.80
CA SER A 135 13.31 -11.57 -60.76
C SER A 135 11.80 -11.68 -60.52
N SER A 136 11.03 -11.55 -61.60
CA SER A 136 9.58 -11.77 -61.70
C SER A 136 9.16 -13.18 -61.27
N SER A 137 8.04 -13.31 -60.56
CA SER A 137 6.92 -14.13 -61.04
C SER A 137 5.67 -13.82 -60.24
N SER A 138 4.58 -13.66 -60.98
CA SER A 138 3.19 -13.59 -60.56
C SER A 138 2.80 -14.68 -59.57
N GLU A 139 1.94 -14.33 -58.60
CA GLU A 139 0.67 -15.04 -58.34
C GLU A 139 -0.22 -14.22 -57.39
N ASP A 140 -1.46 -14.01 -57.82
CA ASP A 140 -2.57 -13.45 -57.04
C ASP A 140 -2.79 -14.28 -55.77
N VAL A 141 -2.52 -13.70 -54.60
CA VAL A 141 -2.95 -14.27 -53.32
C VAL A 141 -4.05 -13.40 -52.74
N VAL A 142 -5.28 -13.82 -53.03
CA VAL A 142 -6.53 -13.40 -52.39
C VAL A 142 -6.32 -13.23 -50.87
N PRO A 143 -6.73 -12.11 -50.24
CA PRO A 143 -6.57 -11.95 -48.81
C PRO A 143 -7.56 -12.87 -48.10
N SER A 144 -7.13 -14.10 -47.79
CA SER A 144 -7.90 -15.00 -46.93
C SER A 144 -8.09 -14.27 -45.59
N SER A 145 -9.35 -14.03 -45.23
CA SER A 145 -9.75 -13.47 -43.95
C SER A 145 -9.29 -14.41 -42.84
N LYS A 146 -8.09 -14.14 -42.32
CA LYS A 146 -7.54 -14.86 -41.16
C LYS A 146 -8.47 -14.60 -39.99
N LYS A 147 -9.36 -15.55 -39.72
CA LYS A 147 -10.17 -15.60 -38.50
C LYS A 147 -9.20 -15.43 -37.33
N LYS A 148 -9.30 -14.29 -36.64
CA LYS A 148 -8.46 -13.94 -35.50
C LYS A 148 -8.47 -15.11 -34.52
N LYS A 149 -7.30 -15.64 -34.20
CA LYS A 149 -7.16 -16.74 -33.23
C LYS A 149 -7.78 -16.30 -31.90
N PRO A 150 -8.40 -17.19 -31.12
CA PRO A 150 -9.10 -16.82 -29.87
C PRO A 150 -8.21 -16.06 -28.86
N ASN A 151 -6.88 -16.20 -28.95
CA ASN A 151 -5.91 -15.45 -28.14
C ASN A 151 -5.81 -13.95 -28.48
N ASP A 152 -6.19 -13.55 -29.70
CA ASP A 152 -6.10 -12.15 -30.17
C ASP A 152 -7.25 -11.29 -29.58
N LEU A 153 -8.42 -11.89 -29.41
CA LEU A 153 -9.58 -11.24 -28.80
C LEU A 153 -9.35 -10.94 -27.31
N LEU A 154 -8.69 -11.87 -26.61
CA LEU A 154 -8.40 -11.74 -25.18
C LEU A 154 -7.34 -10.64 -24.93
N LEU A 155 -6.36 -10.53 -25.82
CA LEU A 155 -5.39 -9.43 -25.80
C LEU A 155 -6.05 -8.07 -26.08
N GLU A 156 -6.97 -8.00 -27.05
CA GLU A 156 -7.72 -6.79 -27.38
C GLU A 156 -8.59 -6.30 -26.19
N LEU A 157 -9.23 -7.23 -25.47
CA LEU A 157 -10.00 -6.93 -24.27
C LEU A 157 -9.12 -6.43 -23.11
N VAL A 158 -7.93 -6.99 -22.93
CA VAL A 158 -6.97 -6.51 -21.92
C VAL A 158 -6.50 -5.10 -22.24
N ILE A 159 -6.23 -4.80 -23.51
CA ILE A 159 -5.82 -3.46 -23.96
C ILE A 159 -6.95 -2.46 -23.75
N LYS A 160 -8.18 -2.78 -24.18
CA LYS A 160 -9.36 -1.92 -23.98
C LYS A 160 -9.58 -1.59 -22.51
N ARG A 161 -9.53 -2.60 -21.63
CA ARG A 161 -9.66 -2.42 -20.19
C ARG A 161 -8.56 -1.54 -19.58
N GLN A 162 -7.33 -1.60 -20.12
CA GLN A 162 -6.25 -0.72 -19.68
C GLN A 162 -6.43 0.73 -20.13
N VAL A 163 -6.99 0.94 -21.32
CA VAL A 163 -7.31 2.28 -21.85
C VAL A 163 -8.45 2.90 -21.05
N GLU A 164 -9.55 2.17 -20.87
CA GLU A 164 -10.70 2.61 -20.05
C GLU A 164 -10.25 3.01 -18.64
N LYS A 165 -9.45 2.16 -17.97
CA LYS A 165 -8.93 2.47 -16.63
C LYS A 165 -8.03 3.71 -16.59
N ARG A 166 -7.35 4.05 -17.69
CA ARG A 166 -6.56 5.29 -17.79
C ARG A 166 -7.46 6.50 -18.00
N GLU A 167 -8.49 6.36 -18.82
CA GLU A 167 -9.49 7.41 -19.06
C GLU A 167 -10.27 7.74 -17.78
N GLU A 168 -10.71 6.72 -17.04
CA GLU A 168 -11.35 6.89 -15.73
C GLU A 168 -10.47 7.67 -14.75
N ARG A 169 -9.17 7.34 -14.68
CA ARG A 169 -8.21 8.06 -13.84
C ARG A 169 -8.03 9.51 -14.26
N LEU A 170 -8.02 9.78 -15.57
CA LEU A 170 -7.91 11.15 -16.07
C LEU A 170 -9.18 11.96 -15.76
N ALA A 171 -10.35 11.34 -15.90
CA ALA A 171 -11.62 11.96 -15.53
C ALA A 171 -11.70 12.25 -14.03
N GLU A 172 -11.26 11.32 -13.17
CA GLU A 172 -11.21 11.52 -11.72
C GLU A 172 -10.27 12.68 -11.33
N LEU A 173 -9.09 12.76 -11.96
CA LEU A 173 -8.16 13.87 -11.74
C LEU A 173 -8.73 15.21 -12.20
N GLU A 174 -9.51 15.22 -13.29
CA GLU A 174 -10.16 16.43 -13.79
C GLU A 174 -11.28 16.91 -12.87
N ILE A 175 -12.14 15.99 -12.39
CA ILE A 175 -13.16 16.31 -11.37
C ILE A 175 -12.50 16.89 -10.12
N ARG A 176 -11.42 16.26 -9.64
CA ARG A 176 -10.70 16.74 -8.46
C ARG A 176 -10.07 18.12 -8.65
N ARG A 177 -9.63 18.45 -9.87
CA ARG A 177 -9.15 19.80 -10.20
C ARG A 177 -10.28 20.82 -10.18
N GLN A 178 -11.44 20.47 -10.71
CA GLN A 178 -12.63 21.33 -10.70
C GLN A 178 -13.12 21.59 -9.27
N GLU A 179 -13.15 20.55 -8.44
CA GLU A 179 -13.50 20.68 -7.00
C GLU A 179 -12.55 21.62 -6.27
N LEU A 180 -11.23 21.45 -6.44
CA LEU A 180 -10.24 22.33 -5.84
C LEU A 180 -10.34 23.78 -6.35
N ALA A 181 -10.71 23.98 -7.61
CA ALA A 181 -10.92 25.31 -8.16
C ALA A 181 -12.15 25.99 -7.53
N LEU A 182 -13.26 25.25 -7.40
CA LEU A 182 -14.46 25.74 -6.72
C LEU A 182 -14.23 26.03 -5.24
N GLU A 183 -13.46 25.20 -4.54
CA GLU A 183 -13.08 25.45 -3.15
C GLU A 183 -12.25 26.73 -3.00
N ARG A 184 -11.30 26.97 -3.91
CA ARG A 184 -10.52 28.20 -3.93
C ARG A 184 -11.39 29.42 -4.17
N GLU A 185 -12.30 29.36 -5.15
CA GLU A 185 -13.22 30.45 -5.46
C GLU A 185 -14.14 30.76 -4.25
N LYS A 186 -14.68 29.72 -3.61
CA LYS A 186 -15.49 29.89 -2.38
C LYS A 186 -14.67 30.52 -1.24
N PHE A 187 -13.43 30.09 -1.07
CA PHE A 187 -12.55 30.64 -0.04
C PHE A 187 -12.21 32.11 -0.32
N GLU A 188 -11.93 32.46 -1.58
CA GLU A 188 -11.67 33.85 -2.00
C GLU A 188 -12.90 34.73 -1.81
N ALA A 189 -14.09 34.26 -2.19
CA ALA A 189 -15.35 34.97 -1.97
C ALA A 189 -15.61 35.22 -0.48
N ALA A 190 -15.48 34.18 0.36
CA ALA A 190 -15.65 34.31 1.81
C ALA A 190 -14.61 35.27 2.44
N SER A 191 -13.37 35.24 1.95
CA SER A 191 -12.32 36.17 2.37
C SER A 191 -12.64 37.62 1.96
N ALA A 192 -13.13 37.83 0.74
CA ALA A 192 -13.54 39.13 0.24
C ALA A 192 -14.73 39.70 1.02
N GLU A 193 -15.75 38.89 1.32
CA GLU A 193 -16.90 39.28 2.16
C GLU A 193 -16.44 39.69 3.56
N ARG A 194 -15.57 38.90 4.19
CA ARG A 194 -15.01 39.22 5.51
C ARG A 194 -14.22 40.54 5.48
N ASN A 195 -13.39 40.74 4.47
CA ASN A 195 -12.60 41.97 4.32
C ASN A 195 -13.51 43.19 4.06
N ALA A 196 -14.55 43.04 3.24
CA ALA A 196 -15.53 44.09 2.99
C ALA A 196 -16.31 44.45 4.26
N PHE A 197 -16.69 43.46 5.07
CA PHE A 197 -17.33 43.66 6.36
C PHE A 197 -16.43 44.41 7.35
N LEU A 198 -15.15 44.05 7.43
CA LEU A 198 -14.17 44.74 8.27
C LEU A 198 -13.97 46.21 7.85
N LEU A 199 -13.89 46.48 6.55
CA LEU A 199 -13.81 47.84 6.02
C LEU A 199 -15.05 48.67 6.35
N LEU A 200 -16.24 48.06 6.32
CA LEU A 200 -17.48 48.72 6.71
C LEU A 200 -17.46 49.09 8.20
N LEU A 201 -17.06 48.16 9.08
CA LEU A 201 -16.93 48.41 10.51
C LEU A 201 -15.95 49.52 10.83
N HIS A 202 -14.81 49.57 10.14
CA HIS A 202 -13.83 50.65 10.30
C HIS A 202 -14.43 52.02 9.96
N LYS A 203 -15.19 52.13 8.86
CA LYS A 203 -15.87 53.37 8.47
C LYS A 203 -16.94 53.83 9.47
N PHE A 204 -17.56 52.91 10.20
CA PHE A 204 -18.51 53.25 11.26
C PHE A 204 -17.83 53.62 12.58
N SER A 205 -16.57 53.18 12.79
CA SER A 205 -15.77 53.53 13.97
C SER A 205 -15.10 54.90 13.89
N GLU A 206 -15.00 55.50 12.69
CA GLU A 206 -14.34 56.81 12.45
C GLU A 206 -15.32 58.00 12.40
N LYS A 207 -16.60 57.79 12.76
CA LYS A 207 -17.61 58.86 12.94
C LYS A 207 -17.98 59.01 14.41
#